data_AF-A0A914IRF2-F1
#
_entry.id   AF-A0A914IRF2-F1
#
_cell.length_a   1.000
_cell.length_b   1.000
_cell.length_c   1.000
_cell.angle_alpha   90.00
_cell.angle_beta   90.00
_cell.angle_gamma   90.00
#
_symmetry.space_group_name_H-M   'P 1'
#
loop_
_entity.id
_entity.type
_entity.pdbx_description
1 polymer ?
#
loop_
_entity_poly.entity_id
_entity_poly.type
_entity_poly.pdbx_seq_one_letter_code
_entity_poly.pdbx_strand_id
1 'polypeptide(L)'
;MYQEAFYSVSNWYEFDENETRIMKLSWSLVGSSRNEMEALGVRIYTMIFNQCPDARRLFPFMKFNGKEKNTTAFQFQALRFVQVLQSAINNLDNLTSLDSILDNLGRRHGKLESSSGFRKCYWTTFLECAIYHLRLTMEKPSKKKQQTMTPDEIDEAIVLWRILLRNVIDRIEIGYEKDIQNRLTSTDTPPTEYKKPPKLSEYSRSSSMTNKSESITEMMSSLNPFKTRKNSGDK
;
A
#
# COMPACT_ATOMS: atom_id res chain seq x y z
N MET A 1 -34.27 6.38 3.11
CA MET A 1 -33.37 6.72 4.24
C MET A 1 -32.45 5.52 4.40
N TYR A 2 -31.29 5.55 3.74
CA TYR A 2 -30.37 4.42 3.76
C TYR A 2 -29.61 4.47 5.07
N GLN A 3 -29.84 3.47 5.92
CA GLN A 3 -29.15 3.28 7.18
C GLN A 3 -27.65 3.09 6.86
N GLU A 4 -26.82 4.05 7.26
CA GLU A 4 -25.37 3.86 7.30
C GLU A 4 -25.07 2.79 8.35
N ALA A 5 -24.87 1.56 7.88
CA ALA A 5 -24.21 0.54 8.66
C ALA A 5 -22.76 0.99 8.78
N PHE A 6 -22.40 1.51 9.95
CA PHE A 6 -21.02 1.50 10.43
C PHE A 6 -20.52 0.07 10.21
N TYR A 7 -19.61 -0.11 9.24
CA TYR A 7 -18.89 -1.37 9.08
C TYR A 7 -18.17 -1.61 10.41
N SER A 8 -18.72 -2.49 11.23
CA SER A 8 -18.00 -3.07 12.35
C SER A 8 -16.69 -3.57 11.75
N VAL A 9 -15.59 -2.94 12.14
CA VAL A 9 -14.24 -3.35 11.75
C VAL A 9 -14.11 -4.80 12.21
N SER A 10 -14.30 -5.73 11.28
CA SER A 10 -14.22 -7.15 11.56
C SER A 10 -12.84 -7.47 12.07
N ASN A 11 -12.73 -8.39 13.02
CA ASN A 11 -11.46 -9.03 13.35
C ASN A 11 -10.80 -9.55 12.05
N TRP A 12 -9.48 -9.69 12.07
CA TRP A 12 -8.79 -10.33 10.96
C TRP A 12 -9.41 -11.71 10.70
N TYR A 13 -9.58 -12.08 9.43
CA TYR A 13 -9.92 -13.45 9.09
C TYR A 13 -8.79 -14.38 9.53
N GLU A 14 -9.14 -15.44 10.25
CA GLU A 14 -8.21 -16.45 10.73
C GLU A 14 -8.14 -17.57 9.68
N PHE A 15 -7.00 -17.66 8.99
CA PHE A 15 -6.77 -18.66 7.95
C PHE A 15 -6.43 -20.01 8.61
N ASP A 16 -7.16 -21.07 8.24
CA ASP A 16 -6.82 -22.41 8.68
C ASP A 16 -5.56 -22.97 7.99
N GLU A 17 -5.15 -24.18 8.34
CA GLU A 17 -3.95 -24.81 7.79
C GLU A 17 -4.03 -25.03 6.26
N ASN A 18 -5.19 -25.45 5.75
CA ASN A 18 -5.39 -25.69 4.33
C ASN A 18 -5.46 -24.37 3.55
N GLU A 19 -6.20 -23.39 4.05
CA GLU A 19 -6.28 -22.05 3.45
C GLU A 19 -4.90 -21.39 3.43
N THR A 20 -4.14 -21.51 4.52
CA THR A 20 -2.75 -21.03 4.60
C THR A 20 -1.87 -21.71 3.54
N ARG A 21 -2.01 -23.03 3.35
CA ARG A 21 -1.29 -23.77 2.31
C ARG A 21 -1.62 -23.23 0.92
N ILE A 22 -2.91 -23.00 0.62
CA ILE A 22 -3.37 -22.49 -0.68
C ILE A 22 -2.87 -21.05 -0.92
N MET A 23 -2.91 -20.20 0.10
CA MET A 23 -2.39 -18.83 0.01
C MET A 23 -0.88 -18.80 -0.23
N LYS A 24 -0.11 -19.67 0.45
CA LYS A 24 1.34 -19.78 0.22
C LYS A 24 1.68 -20.35 -1.15
N LEU A 25 0.94 -21.38 -1.61
CA LEU A 25 1.10 -21.96 -2.94
C LEU A 25 0.76 -20.95 -4.04
N SER A 26 -0.39 -20.28 -3.95
CA SER A 26 -0.77 -19.24 -4.92
C SER A 26 0.25 -18.10 -4.97
N TRP A 27 0.78 -17.66 -3.83
CA TRP A 27 1.85 -16.68 -3.80
C TRP A 27 3.14 -17.17 -4.46
N SER A 28 3.53 -18.45 -4.28
CA SER A 28 4.71 -19.02 -4.97
C SER A 28 4.55 -18.98 -6.50
N LEU A 29 3.32 -19.09 -7.00
CA LEU A 29 3.02 -18.97 -8.42
C LEU A 29 2.95 -17.54 -8.94
N VAL A 30 2.81 -16.53 -8.08
CA VAL A 30 2.59 -15.14 -8.53
C VAL A 30 3.74 -14.19 -8.17
N GLY A 31 4.33 -14.33 -6.99
CA GLY A 31 5.23 -13.33 -6.38
C GLY A 31 6.55 -13.88 -5.85
N SER A 32 7.04 -15.02 -6.38
CA SER A 32 8.25 -15.70 -5.90
C SER A 32 9.55 -14.91 -6.05
N SER A 33 9.60 -13.93 -6.95
CA SER A 33 10.77 -13.09 -7.16
C SER A 33 10.43 -11.61 -7.21
N ARG A 34 11.43 -10.76 -6.91
CA ARG A 34 11.28 -9.30 -7.01
C ARG A 34 10.80 -8.86 -8.40
N ASN A 35 11.30 -9.48 -9.46
CA ASN A 35 10.92 -9.13 -10.83
C ASN A 35 9.47 -9.50 -11.13
N GLU A 36 8.98 -10.65 -10.62
CA GLU A 36 7.58 -11.04 -10.75
C GLU A 36 6.66 -10.10 -9.96
N MET A 37 7.05 -9.73 -8.73
CA MET A 37 6.31 -8.76 -7.91
C MET A 37 6.22 -7.39 -8.59
N GLU A 38 7.34 -6.88 -9.11
CA GLU A 38 7.34 -5.62 -9.85
C GLU A 38 6.44 -5.69 -11.08
N ALA A 39 6.56 -6.76 -11.88
CA ALA A 39 5.74 -6.95 -13.05
C ALA A 39 4.25 -7.08 -12.71
N LEU A 40 3.90 -7.75 -11.61
CA LEU A 40 2.54 -7.82 -11.10
C LEU A 40 2.01 -6.44 -10.72
N GLY A 41 2.76 -5.69 -9.92
CA GLY A 41 2.38 -4.36 -9.47
C GLY A 41 2.17 -3.40 -10.63
N VAL A 42 3.06 -3.45 -11.63
CA VAL A 42 2.94 -2.66 -12.87
C VAL A 42 1.64 -2.99 -13.58
N ARG A 43 1.33 -4.28 -13.79
CA ARG A 43 0.08 -4.70 -14.47
C ARG A 43 -1.16 -4.19 -13.71
N ILE A 44 -1.18 -4.35 -12.39
CA ILE A 44 -2.29 -3.89 -11.54
C ILE A 44 -2.47 -2.38 -11.67
N TYR A 45 -1.42 -1.59 -11.48
CA TYR A 45 -1.52 -0.12 -11.60
C TYR A 45 -1.91 0.33 -13.01
N THR A 46 -1.39 -0.31 -14.05
CA THR A 46 -1.79 -0.02 -15.43
C THR A 46 -3.29 -0.24 -15.62
N MET A 47 -3.83 -1.35 -15.10
CA MET A 47 -5.28 -1.61 -15.18
C MET A 47 -6.09 -0.60 -14.36
N ILE A 48 -5.64 -0.23 -13.16
CA ILE A 48 -6.26 0.83 -12.34
C ILE A 48 -6.32 2.15 -13.11
N PHE A 49 -5.23 2.57 -13.76
CA PHE A 49 -5.19 3.82 -14.52
C PHE A 49 -5.92 3.78 -15.85
N ASN A 50 -6.31 2.61 -16.32
CA ASN A 50 -7.22 2.47 -17.46
C ASN A 50 -8.67 2.54 -17.01
N GLN A 51 -9.02 1.95 -15.86
CA GLN A 51 -10.38 1.99 -15.30
C GLN A 51 -10.70 3.33 -14.62
N CYS A 52 -9.71 3.97 -14.00
CA CYS A 52 -9.80 5.25 -13.31
C CYS A 52 -8.67 6.18 -13.77
N PRO A 53 -8.78 6.79 -14.96
CA PRO A 53 -7.72 7.66 -15.50
C PRO A 53 -7.36 8.84 -14.59
N ASP A 54 -8.33 9.35 -13.85
CA ASP A 54 -8.13 10.45 -12.91
C ASP A 54 -7.26 10.09 -11.69
N ALA A 55 -7.15 8.80 -11.33
CA ALA A 55 -6.25 8.34 -10.27
C ALA A 55 -4.77 8.63 -10.58
N ARG A 56 -4.40 8.88 -11.85
CA ARG A 56 -3.05 9.28 -12.25
C ARG A 56 -2.58 10.57 -11.58
N ARG A 57 -3.51 11.48 -11.23
CA ARG A 57 -3.20 12.75 -10.55
C ARG A 57 -2.55 12.55 -9.17
N LEU A 58 -2.76 11.39 -8.56
CA LEU A 58 -2.13 11.00 -7.29
C LEU A 58 -0.63 10.73 -7.44
N PHE A 59 -0.15 10.62 -8.67
CA PHE A 59 1.23 10.29 -9.01
C PHE A 59 1.85 11.34 -9.94
N PRO A 60 1.94 12.62 -9.52
CA PRO A 60 2.39 13.73 -10.38
C PRO A 60 3.85 13.57 -10.86
N PHE A 61 4.65 12.76 -10.15
CA PHE A 61 6.04 12.44 -10.52
C PHE A 61 6.12 11.38 -11.63
N MET A 62 5.02 10.72 -11.96
CA MET A 62 4.95 9.70 -13.00
C MET A 62 4.39 10.36 -14.26
N LYS A 63 5.28 10.71 -15.20
CA LYS A 63 4.87 11.23 -16.51
C LYS A 63 4.21 10.10 -17.30
N PHE A 64 2.87 10.11 -17.38
CA PHE A 64 2.11 9.12 -18.14
C PHE A 64 1.81 9.65 -19.54
N ASN A 65 2.81 9.68 -20.42
CA ASN A 65 2.68 10.30 -21.77
C ASN A 65 2.11 9.33 -22.83
N GLY A 66 1.40 8.27 -22.43
CA GLY A 66 0.80 7.26 -23.33
C GLY A 66 1.80 6.38 -24.10
N LYS A 67 3.08 6.79 -24.18
CA LYS A 67 4.17 6.09 -24.88
C LYS A 67 5.37 5.76 -23.97
N GLU A 68 5.38 6.25 -22.72
CA GLU A 68 6.53 6.07 -21.83
C GLU A 68 6.51 4.72 -21.13
N LYS A 69 7.59 3.97 -21.36
CA LYS A 69 7.94 2.75 -20.63
C LYS A 69 7.95 3.07 -19.13
N ASN A 70 7.37 2.17 -18.35
CA ASN A 70 7.34 2.17 -16.88
C ASN A 70 8.57 2.86 -16.29
N THR A 71 8.41 4.10 -15.80
CA THR A 71 9.53 4.81 -15.19
C THR A 71 10.03 4.05 -13.96
N THR A 72 11.31 4.18 -13.62
CA THR A 72 11.87 3.53 -12.42
C THR A 72 11.10 3.91 -11.16
N ALA A 73 10.58 5.14 -11.08
CA ALA A 73 9.73 5.59 -9.98
C ALA A 73 8.38 4.84 -9.93
N PHE A 74 7.75 4.61 -11.09
CA PHE A 74 6.51 3.83 -11.18
C PHE A 74 6.73 2.37 -10.80
N GLN A 75 7.78 1.73 -11.33
CA GLN A 75 8.15 0.36 -10.97
C GLN A 75 8.42 0.22 -9.48
N PHE A 76 9.11 1.20 -8.88
CA PHE A 76 9.40 1.18 -7.46
C PHE A 76 8.15 1.34 -6.59
N GLN A 77 7.21 2.19 -7.01
CA GLN A 77 5.91 2.32 -6.33
C GLN A 77 5.08 1.04 -6.47
N ALA A 78 5.04 0.45 -7.67
CA ALA A 78 4.37 -0.81 -7.95
C ALA A 78 4.93 -1.97 -7.11
N LEU A 79 6.25 -2.07 -6.99
CA LEU A 79 6.91 -3.08 -6.16
C LEU A 79 6.56 -2.88 -4.68
N ARG A 80 6.63 -1.65 -4.17
CA ARG A 80 6.30 -1.35 -2.77
C ARG A 80 4.88 -1.74 -2.41
N PHE A 81 3.96 -1.55 -3.34
CA PHE A 81 2.58 -1.99 -3.18
C PHE A 81 2.48 -3.53 -3.05
N VAL A 82 3.12 -4.28 -3.95
CA VAL A 82 3.08 -5.75 -3.92
C VAL A 82 3.80 -6.33 -2.69
N GLN A 83 4.79 -5.64 -2.13
CA GLN A 83 5.45 -6.02 -0.88
C GLN A 83 4.51 -5.96 0.34
N VAL A 84 3.46 -5.13 0.33
CA VAL A 84 2.42 -5.17 1.37
C VAL A 84 1.67 -6.50 1.31
N LEU A 85 1.34 -6.96 0.10
CA LEU A 85 0.69 -8.27 -0.09
C LEU A 85 1.61 -9.41 0.36
N GLN A 86 2.89 -9.34 -0.01
CA GLN A 86 3.88 -10.32 0.46
C GLN A 86 3.97 -10.37 1.99
N SER A 87 3.95 -9.20 2.64
CA SER A 87 3.99 -9.11 4.10
C SER A 87 2.75 -9.75 4.73
N ALA A 88 1.57 -9.58 4.12
CA ALA A 88 0.34 -10.24 4.55
C ALA A 88 0.43 -11.77 4.43
N ILE A 89 0.91 -12.29 3.30
CA ILE A 89 1.12 -13.74 3.11
C ILE A 89 2.12 -14.33 4.11
N ASN A 90 3.17 -13.59 4.42
CA ASN A 90 4.20 -14.04 5.35
C ASN A 90 3.73 -14.03 6.83
N ASN A 91 2.61 -13.38 7.14
CA ASN A 91 2.09 -13.21 8.50
C ASN A 91 0.63 -13.68 8.60
N LEU A 92 0.21 -14.69 7.82
CA LEU A 92 -1.18 -15.21 7.85
C LEU A 92 -1.60 -15.70 9.24
N ASP A 93 -0.65 -16.17 10.05
CA ASP A 93 -0.81 -16.60 11.44
C ASP A 93 -0.81 -15.44 12.45
N ASN A 94 -0.40 -14.23 12.03
CA ASN A 94 -0.34 -13.05 12.88
C ASN A 94 -0.56 -11.75 12.08
N LEU A 95 -1.73 -11.63 11.45
CA LEU A 95 -2.06 -10.46 10.61
C LEU A 95 -2.15 -9.15 11.43
N THR A 96 -2.44 -9.23 12.73
CA THR A 96 -2.44 -8.07 13.64
C THR A 96 -1.09 -7.35 13.69
N SER A 97 0.01 -8.05 13.40
CA SER A 97 1.34 -7.45 13.30
C SER A 97 1.42 -6.34 12.23
N LEU A 98 0.48 -6.32 11.27
CA LEU A 98 0.40 -5.33 10.21
C LEU A 98 -0.44 -4.09 10.57
N ASP A 99 -1.17 -4.09 11.68
CA ASP A 99 -2.12 -3.02 11.98
C ASP A 99 -1.44 -1.64 12.01
N SER A 100 -0.28 -1.51 12.66
CA SER A 100 0.46 -0.26 12.75
C SER A 100 0.91 0.27 11.38
N ILE A 101 1.39 -0.61 10.50
CA ILE A 101 1.85 -0.19 9.16
C ILE A 101 0.68 0.17 8.24
N LEU A 102 -0.42 -0.58 8.31
CA LEU A 102 -1.62 -0.31 7.50
C LEU A 102 -2.34 0.96 7.97
N ASP A 103 -2.40 1.21 9.28
CA ASP A 103 -2.94 2.45 9.86
C ASP A 103 -2.11 3.67 9.43
N ASN A 104 -0.77 3.56 9.42
CA ASN A 104 0.10 4.61 8.87
C ASN A 104 -0.10 4.83 7.36
N LEU A 105 -0.27 3.75 6.60
CA LEU A 105 -0.55 3.83 5.17
C LEU A 105 -1.92 4.47 4.91
N GLY A 106 -2.91 4.15 5.72
CA GLY A 106 -4.24 4.77 5.73
C GLY A 106 -4.17 6.28 5.90
N ARG A 107 -3.48 6.77 6.93
CA ARG A 107 -3.30 8.21 7.16
C ARG A 107 -2.69 8.94 5.96
N ARG A 108 -1.74 8.29 5.26
CA ARG A 108 -1.14 8.87 4.06
C ARG A 108 -2.15 8.99 2.91
N HIS A 109 -3.04 8.02 2.74
CA HIS A 109 -4.13 8.12 1.76
C HIS A 109 -5.19 9.15 2.18
N GLY A 110 -5.42 9.32 3.49
CA GLY A 110 -6.27 10.38 4.03
C GLY A 110 -5.76 11.77 3.61
N LYS A 111 -4.45 11.99 3.71
CA LYS A 111 -3.83 13.24 3.22
C LYS A 111 -4.00 13.43 1.72
N LEU A 112 -3.86 12.36 0.93
CA LEU A 112 -4.04 12.40 -0.52
C LEU A 112 -5.47 12.75 -0.94
N GLU A 113 -6.48 12.48 -0.10
CA GLU A 113 -7.85 12.92 -0.34
C GLU A 113 -7.90 14.45 -0.43
N SER A 114 -7.41 15.16 0.57
CA SER A 114 -7.41 16.63 0.57
C SER A 114 -6.40 17.25 -0.42
N SER A 115 -5.22 16.65 -0.59
CA SER A 115 -4.15 17.25 -1.40
C SER A 115 -4.26 16.96 -2.90
N SER A 116 -4.85 15.83 -3.25
CA SER A 116 -4.81 15.28 -4.62
C SER A 116 -6.09 14.56 -5.00
N GLY A 117 -7.13 14.59 -4.16
CA GLY A 117 -8.45 14.02 -4.37
C GLY A 117 -8.47 12.49 -4.50
N PHE A 118 -7.72 11.80 -3.65
CA PHE A 118 -7.93 10.36 -3.45
C PHE A 118 -9.40 10.06 -3.10
N ARG A 119 -10.01 9.07 -3.75
CA ARG A 119 -11.39 8.64 -3.49
C ARG A 119 -11.44 7.20 -2.98
N LYS A 120 -12.30 6.90 -2.02
CA LYS A 120 -12.49 5.55 -1.47
C LYS A 120 -12.82 4.50 -2.56
N CYS A 121 -13.53 4.87 -3.62
CA CYS A 121 -13.84 3.94 -4.73
C CYS A 121 -12.60 3.36 -5.43
N TYR A 122 -11.43 4.02 -5.32
CA TYR A 122 -10.17 3.48 -5.84
C TYR A 122 -9.76 2.18 -5.13
N TRP A 123 -10.19 1.94 -3.89
CA TRP A 123 -9.96 0.67 -3.20
C TRP A 123 -10.69 -0.50 -3.86
N THR A 124 -11.94 -0.28 -4.28
CA THR A 124 -12.71 -1.29 -5.02
C THR A 124 -12.08 -1.57 -6.37
N THR A 125 -11.70 -0.53 -7.13
CA THR A 125 -10.97 -0.71 -8.40
C THR A 125 -9.67 -1.47 -8.20
N PHE A 126 -8.93 -1.13 -7.15
CA PHE A 126 -7.70 -1.81 -6.78
C PHE A 126 -7.94 -3.31 -6.51
N LEU A 127 -8.91 -3.65 -5.67
CA LEU A 127 -9.26 -5.04 -5.34
C LEU A 127 -9.55 -5.85 -6.61
N GLU A 128 -10.41 -5.34 -7.50
CA GLU A 128 -10.78 -6.06 -8.72
C GLU A 128 -9.60 -6.22 -9.69
N CYS A 129 -8.76 -5.19 -9.84
CA CYS A 129 -7.55 -5.28 -10.68
C CYS A 129 -6.53 -6.29 -10.12
N ALA A 130 -6.36 -6.32 -8.79
CA ALA A 130 -5.47 -7.26 -8.13
C ALA A 130 -5.94 -8.70 -8.32
N ILE A 131 -7.22 -8.97 -8.04
CA ILE A 131 -7.82 -10.30 -8.20
C ILE A 131 -7.73 -10.80 -9.63
N TYR A 132 -8.04 -9.94 -10.61
CA TYR A 132 -7.92 -10.28 -12.02
C TYR A 132 -6.49 -10.75 -12.37
N HIS A 133 -5.47 -10.00 -11.96
CA HIS A 133 -4.09 -10.33 -12.29
C HIS A 133 -3.51 -11.48 -11.47
N LEU A 134 -3.98 -11.71 -10.24
CA LEU A 134 -3.66 -12.90 -9.45
C LEU A 134 -4.16 -14.15 -10.17
N ARG A 135 -5.46 -14.19 -10.56
CA ARG A 135 -6.06 -15.30 -11.30
C ARG A 135 -5.32 -15.57 -12.60
N LEU A 136 -5.17 -14.52 -13.42
CA LEU A 136 -4.50 -14.62 -14.72
C LEU A 136 -3.06 -15.15 -14.59
N THR A 137 -2.38 -14.87 -13.48
CA THR A 137 -1.02 -15.37 -13.26
C THR A 137 -1.02 -16.83 -12.80
N MET A 138 -1.97 -17.25 -11.96
CA MET A 138 -2.10 -18.65 -11.52
C MET A 138 -2.56 -19.59 -12.64
N GLU A 139 -3.45 -19.13 -13.53
CA GLU A 139 -3.94 -19.91 -14.68
C GLU A 139 -2.87 -20.11 -15.77
N LYS A 140 -1.81 -19.29 -15.78
CA LYS A 140 -0.77 -19.36 -16.81
C LYS A 140 0.11 -20.60 -16.62
N PRO A 141 0.16 -21.51 -17.60
CA PRO A 141 1.10 -22.62 -17.56
C PRO A 141 2.53 -22.08 -17.54
N SER A 142 3.33 -22.49 -16.55
CA SER A 142 4.73 -22.10 -16.46
C SER A 142 5.62 -23.33 -16.50
N LYS A 143 6.41 -23.47 -17.58
CA LYS A 143 7.43 -24.53 -17.70
C LYS A 143 8.56 -24.41 -16.68
N LYS A 144 8.67 -23.25 -16.00
CA LYS A 144 9.74 -22.95 -15.03
C LYS A 144 9.32 -23.21 -13.59
N LYS A 145 8.02 -23.37 -13.32
CA LYS A 145 7.51 -23.59 -11.96
C LYS A 145 7.25 -25.09 -11.79
N GLN A 146 7.79 -25.65 -10.70
CA GLN A 146 7.62 -27.06 -10.37
C GLN A 146 6.22 -27.36 -9.82
N GLN A 147 5.49 -26.32 -9.42
CA GLN A 147 4.15 -26.40 -8.83
C GLN A 147 3.12 -25.79 -9.79
N THR A 148 1.92 -26.36 -9.79
CA THR A 148 0.73 -25.89 -10.50
C THR A 148 -0.47 -26.02 -9.58
N MET A 149 -1.52 -25.24 -9.82
CA MET A 149 -2.79 -25.36 -9.12
C MET A 149 -3.87 -25.88 -10.07
N THR A 150 -4.80 -26.67 -9.56
CA THR A 150 -5.99 -27.07 -10.32
C THR A 150 -6.95 -25.89 -10.51
N PRO A 151 -7.91 -25.95 -11.44
CA PRO A 151 -8.94 -24.90 -11.56
C PRO A 151 -9.69 -24.63 -10.25
N ASP A 152 -10.05 -25.69 -9.51
CA ASP A 152 -10.74 -25.57 -8.23
C ASP A 152 -9.86 -24.91 -7.16
N GLU A 153 -8.57 -25.27 -7.08
CA GLU A 153 -7.61 -24.61 -6.18
C GLU A 153 -7.42 -23.13 -6.53
N ILE A 154 -7.45 -22.78 -7.82
CA ILE A 154 -7.37 -21.38 -8.27
C ILE A 154 -8.63 -20.62 -7.83
N ASP A 155 -9.81 -21.21 -7.98
CA ASP A 155 -11.06 -20.60 -7.55
C ASP A 155 -11.08 -20.35 -6.03
N GLU A 156 -10.65 -21.35 -5.25
CA GLU A 156 -10.50 -21.25 -3.79
C GLU A 156 -9.47 -20.18 -3.42
N ALA A 157 -8.29 -20.18 -4.06
CA ALA A 157 -7.29 -19.14 -3.84
C ALA A 157 -7.83 -17.74 -4.11
N ILE A 158 -8.64 -17.55 -5.15
CA ILE A 158 -9.20 -16.24 -5.47
C ILE A 158 -10.22 -15.77 -4.44
N VAL A 159 -10.99 -16.68 -3.83
CA VAL A 159 -11.86 -16.35 -2.69
C VAL A 159 -11.01 -15.90 -1.50
N LEU A 160 -9.96 -16.65 -1.16
CA LEU A 160 -9.07 -16.33 -0.04
C LEU A 160 -8.29 -15.02 -0.26
N TRP A 161 -7.81 -14.75 -1.48
CA TRP A 161 -7.20 -13.47 -1.84
C TRP A 161 -8.19 -12.32 -1.71
N ARG A 162 -9.47 -12.50 -2.07
CA ARG A 162 -10.50 -11.45 -1.86
C ARG A 162 -10.71 -11.16 -0.39
N ILE A 163 -10.72 -12.19 0.46
CA ILE A 163 -10.83 -12.04 1.92
C ILE A 163 -9.61 -11.27 2.46
N LEU A 164 -8.40 -11.73 2.16
CA LEU A 164 -7.17 -11.10 2.62
C LEU A 164 -7.07 -9.64 2.20
N LEU A 165 -7.30 -9.34 0.92
CA LEU A 165 -7.20 -7.99 0.39
C LEU A 165 -8.25 -7.06 0.99
N ARG A 166 -9.48 -7.54 1.23
CA ARG A 166 -10.52 -6.74 1.92
C ARG A 166 -10.09 -6.41 3.34
N ASN A 167 -9.64 -7.39 4.12
CA ASN A 167 -9.19 -7.11 5.49
C ASN A 167 -8.00 -6.14 5.52
N VAL A 168 -7.06 -6.24 4.57
CA VAL A 168 -5.97 -5.25 4.43
C VAL A 168 -6.53 -3.86 4.12
N ILE A 169 -7.48 -3.74 3.19
CA ILE A 169 -8.14 -2.47 2.85
C ILE A 169 -8.86 -1.90 4.08
N ASP A 170 -9.64 -2.71 4.81
CA ASP A 170 -10.38 -2.28 6.00
C ASP A 170 -9.44 -1.63 7.03
N ARG A 171 -8.24 -2.21 7.25
CA ARG A 171 -7.24 -1.61 8.15
C ARG A 171 -6.63 -0.32 7.63
N ILE A 172 -6.43 -0.20 6.32
CA ILE A 172 -6.00 1.06 5.69
C ILE A 172 -7.11 2.11 5.84
N GLU A 173 -8.38 1.73 5.69
CA GLU A 173 -9.52 2.65 5.83
C GLU A 173 -9.63 3.23 7.25
N ILE A 174 -9.31 2.46 8.29
CA ILE A 174 -9.23 2.99 9.68
C ILE A 174 -8.25 4.18 9.76
N GLY A 175 -7.04 4.02 9.23
CA GLY A 175 -6.04 5.09 9.24
C GLY A 175 -6.44 6.28 8.38
N TYR A 176 -7.11 6.02 7.26
CA TYR A 176 -7.64 7.03 6.35
C TYR A 176 -8.71 7.88 7.04
N GLU A 177 -9.66 7.25 7.71
CA GLU A 177 -10.74 7.93 8.44
C GLU A 177 -10.23 8.71 9.63
N LYS A 178 -9.26 8.16 10.40
CA LYS A 178 -8.59 8.91 11.47
C LYS A 178 -7.98 10.22 10.98
N ASP A 179 -7.31 10.20 9.82
CA ASP A 179 -6.72 11.43 9.25
C ASP A 179 -7.80 12.44 8.87
N ILE A 180 -8.91 12.00 8.26
CA ILE A 180 -10.04 12.87 7.92
C ILE A 180 -10.66 13.48 9.19
N GLN A 181 -10.98 12.64 10.19
CA GLN A 181 -11.60 13.09 11.43
C GLN A 181 -10.71 14.10 12.16
N ASN A 182 -9.40 13.84 12.27
CA ASN A 182 -8.46 14.76 12.89
C ASN A 182 -8.44 16.14 12.21
N ARG A 183 -8.59 16.19 10.87
CA ARG A 183 -8.65 17.47 10.16
C ARG A 183 -9.95 18.20 10.45
N LEU A 184 -11.09 17.51 10.45
CA LEU A 184 -12.40 18.09 10.77
C LEU A 184 -12.42 18.67 12.20
N THR A 185 -11.91 17.93 13.17
CA THR A 185 -11.84 18.41 14.56
C THR A 185 -10.82 19.53 14.76
N SER A 186 -9.75 19.57 13.95
CA SER A 186 -8.75 20.65 14.02
C SER A 186 -9.26 21.95 13.40
N THR A 187 -10.13 21.88 12.39
CA THR A 187 -10.73 23.08 11.77
C THR A 187 -11.78 23.77 12.64
N ASP A 188 -12.31 23.10 13.66
CA ASP A 188 -13.32 23.65 14.59
C ASP A 188 -12.72 24.35 15.84
N THR A 189 -11.40 24.49 15.91
CA THR A 189 -10.75 25.25 17.00
C THR A 189 -10.60 26.71 16.58
N PRO A 190 -11.27 27.69 17.23
CA PRO A 190 -11.03 29.10 16.95
C PRO A 190 -9.55 29.42 17.20
N PRO A 191 -8.92 30.31 16.41
CA PRO A 191 -7.51 30.59 16.54
C PRO A 191 -7.24 31.19 17.93
N THR A 192 -6.71 30.38 18.84
CA THR A 192 -6.09 30.89 20.05
C THR A 192 -4.86 31.67 19.63
N GLU A 193 -4.98 32.99 19.73
CA GLU A 193 -3.94 34.01 19.83
C GLU A 193 -2.52 33.53 19.45
N TYR A 194 -2.06 33.94 18.26
CA TYR A 194 -0.69 33.71 17.78
C TYR A 194 0.33 34.18 18.82
N LYS A 195 0.94 33.24 19.57
CA LYS A 195 2.19 33.50 20.28
C LYS A 195 3.35 33.43 19.28
N LYS A 196 3.94 34.59 19.03
CA LYS A 196 5.11 34.80 18.17
C LYS A 196 6.23 33.79 18.49
N PRO A 197 6.77 33.06 17.50
CA PRO A 197 7.82 32.08 17.77
C PRO A 197 9.12 32.78 18.24
N PRO A 198 9.92 32.12 19.11
CA PRO A 198 11.19 32.67 19.58
C PRO A 198 12.20 32.79 18.44
N LYS A 199 13.07 33.80 18.52
CA LYS A 199 14.11 34.08 17.52
C LYS A 199 15.11 32.92 17.42
N LEU A 200 15.50 32.59 16.19
CA LEU A 200 16.63 31.71 15.86
C LEU A 200 17.94 32.30 16.41
N SER A 201 18.33 31.96 17.63
CA SER A 201 19.72 32.16 18.08
C SER A 201 20.25 31.14 19.09
N GLU A 202 19.51 30.07 19.43
CA GLU A 202 19.92 29.20 20.54
C GLU A 202 20.07 27.70 20.24
N TYR A 203 19.98 27.26 18.98
CA TYR A 203 20.24 25.85 18.66
C TYR A 203 21.66 25.63 18.14
N SER A 204 22.63 25.68 19.05
CA SER A 204 24.00 25.22 18.79
C SER A 204 24.64 24.70 20.07
N ARG A 205 24.40 23.43 20.42
CA ARG A 205 25.43 22.50 20.93
C ARG A 205 24.91 21.10 21.32
N SER A 206 25.79 20.13 21.06
CA SER A 206 25.88 18.70 21.48
C SER A 206 25.05 17.70 20.66
N SER A 207 25.63 16.83 19.81
CA SER A 207 26.51 15.64 20.04
C SER A 207 25.81 14.54 20.86
N SER A 208 25.84 13.22 20.57
CA SER A 208 26.61 12.37 19.64
C SER A 208 26.00 10.94 19.63
N MET A 209 26.23 10.20 18.52
CA MET A 209 26.37 8.72 18.32
C MET A 209 25.63 7.67 19.19
N THR A 210 24.99 6.69 18.52
CA THR A 210 25.16 5.23 18.76
C THR A 210 24.72 4.37 17.55
N ASN A 211 25.28 3.15 17.47
CA ASN A 211 25.35 2.22 16.33
C ASN A 211 24.10 1.36 16.02
N LYS A 212 24.04 0.93 14.74
CA LYS A 212 23.50 -0.31 14.13
C LYS A 212 22.37 -1.08 14.84
N SER A 213 21.19 -1.01 14.22
CA SER A 213 20.38 -2.18 13.83
C SER A 213 19.55 -1.78 12.60
N GLU A 214 19.84 -2.34 11.43
CA GLU A 214 19.05 -2.11 10.21
C GLU A 214 17.65 -2.71 10.41
N SER A 215 16.72 -1.85 10.83
CA SER A 215 15.34 -2.18 11.15
C SER A 215 14.44 -1.76 10.00
N ILE A 216 13.35 -2.49 9.79
CA ILE A 216 12.24 -2.22 8.86
C ILE A 216 11.85 -0.72 8.84
N THR A 217 12.06 -0.01 9.95
CA THR A 217 11.94 1.44 10.10
C THR A 217 12.77 2.27 9.08
N GLU A 218 14.00 1.87 8.74
CA GLU A 218 14.84 2.55 7.74
C GLU A 218 14.30 2.39 6.32
N MET A 219 13.84 1.19 5.97
CA MET A 219 13.19 0.91 4.69
C MET A 219 11.92 1.76 4.53
N MET A 220 11.19 1.99 5.63
CA MET A 220 9.97 2.80 5.66
C MET A 220 10.25 4.32 5.68
N SER A 221 11.37 4.77 6.25
CA SER A 221 11.80 6.18 6.23
C SER A 221 12.12 6.70 4.81
N SER A 222 12.44 5.78 3.90
CA SER A 222 12.66 6.04 2.47
C SER A 222 11.35 6.19 1.67
N LEU A 223 10.19 5.99 2.30
CA LEU A 223 8.88 6.05 1.64
C LEU A 223 8.35 7.45 1.36
N ASN A 224 9.16 8.49 1.60
CA ASN A 224 8.77 9.88 1.39
C ASN A 224 9.07 10.33 -0.05
N PRO A 225 8.05 10.57 -0.92
CA PRO A 225 8.28 11.12 -2.25
C PRO A 225 8.77 12.58 -2.23
N PHE A 226 8.79 13.24 -1.05
CA PHE A 226 9.19 14.64 -0.89
C PHE A 226 10.64 14.85 -0.43
N LYS A 227 11.46 13.80 -0.28
CA LYS A 227 12.91 14.00 -0.13
C LYS A 227 13.51 14.28 -1.51
N THR A 228 13.52 15.56 -1.89
CA THR A 228 14.42 16.05 -2.94
C THR A 228 15.85 15.71 -2.53
N ARG A 229 16.53 14.90 -3.34
CA ARG A 229 17.98 14.74 -3.26
C ARG A 229 18.56 16.15 -3.44
N LYS A 230 19.18 16.73 -2.41
CA LYS A 230 20.01 17.92 -2.60
C LYS A 230 21.07 17.53 -3.64
N ASN A 231 21.06 18.20 -4.78
CA ASN A 231 22.21 18.18 -5.69
C ASN A 231 23.39 18.73 -4.89
N SER A 232 24.34 17.87 -4.56
CA SER A 232 25.71 18.29 -4.30
C SER A 232 26.36 18.55 -5.66
N GLY A 233 26.20 19.78 -6.14
CA GLY A 233 27.19 20.40 -7.00
C GLY A 233 28.34 20.93 -6.13
N ASP A 234 29.52 21.01 -6.76
CA ASP A 234 30.84 21.45 -6.28
C ASP A 234 31.59 20.38 -5.46
N LYS A 235 32.70 19.81 -5.94
CA LYS A 235 33.80 20.33 -6.76
C LYS A 235 34.36 19.30 -7.74
#